data_AF-A0A944BCE9-F1
#
_entry.id   AF-A0A944BCE9-F1
#
_cell.length_a   1.000
_cell.length_b   1.000
_cell.length_c   1.000
_cell.angle_alpha   90.00
_cell.angle_beta   90.00
_cell.angle_gamma   90.00
#
_symmetry.space_group_name_H-M   'P 1'
#
loop_
_entity.id
_entity.type
_entity.pdbx_description
1 polymer ?
#
loop_
_entity_poly.entity_id
_entity_poly.type
_entity_poly.pdbx_seq_one_letter_code
_entity_poly.pdbx_strand_id
1 'polypeptide(L)'
;MSNEINLNNKYRVLLSEVLPYELPLMLDNEGFYQNMQDNELRKSFNDVFNGKMKDWTIPYDYSVRKYGGDKSRKLSLMHPLTQLQCVDFYEKHDSYMLSLCNNSPFSIRYIAKRAKCIFKKEECEEVEEQQKRIEICDDEIEKYYRSYFSYKRYDMMYKFFISGDYLRLEQKYSNLMKMDIANCFYHIYTHTI
;
A
#
# COMPACT_ATOMS: atom_id res chain seq x y z
N MET A 1 -18.87 11.12 -22.07
CA MET A 1 -19.67 11.13 -20.83
C MET A 1 -18.74 10.76 -19.71
N SER A 2 -18.41 11.72 -18.84
CA SER A 2 -17.57 11.47 -17.67
C SER A 2 -18.41 10.72 -16.64
N ASN A 3 -18.25 9.39 -16.61
CA ASN A 3 -18.81 8.57 -15.53
C ASN A 3 -18.33 9.17 -14.20
N GLU A 4 -19.26 9.42 -13.26
CA GLU A 4 -18.88 9.80 -11.90
C GLU A 4 -18.09 8.65 -11.28
N ILE A 5 -16.76 8.79 -11.25
CA ILE A 5 -15.85 7.80 -10.68
C ILE A 5 -16.10 7.81 -9.16
N ASN A 6 -16.64 6.72 -8.61
CA ASN A 6 -16.74 6.57 -7.16
C ASN A 6 -15.33 6.35 -6.60
N LEU A 7 -14.77 7.42 -6.02
CA LEU A 7 -13.41 7.42 -5.50
C LEU A 7 -13.23 6.61 -4.21
N ASN A 8 -14.31 6.28 -3.50
CA ASN A 8 -14.26 5.54 -2.23
C ASN A 8 -14.73 4.10 -2.45
N ASN A 9 -14.10 3.43 -3.41
CA ASN A 9 -14.38 2.03 -3.74
C ASN A 9 -13.28 1.09 -3.23
N LYS A 10 -13.57 -0.22 -3.26
CA LYS A 10 -12.63 -1.27 -2.84
C LYS A 10 -11.37 -1.39 -3.72
N TYR A 11 -11.47 -1.07 -5.01
CA TYR A 11 -10.38 -1.22 -5.97
C TYR A 11 -9.19 -0.29 -5.70
N ARG A 12 -9.31 0.70 -4.80
CA ARG A 12 -8.18 1.51 -4.33
C ARG A 12 -7.02 0.69 -3.76
N VAL A 13 -7.30 -0.52 -3.27
CA VAL A 13 -6.27 -1.48 -2.83
C VAL A 13 -5.26 -1.73 -3.97
N LEU A 14 -5.70 -1.72 -5.24
CA LEU A 14 -4.83 -1.87 -6.41
C LEU A 14 -3.80 -0.74 -6.53
N LEU A 15 -4.13 0.47 -6.09
CA LEU A 15 -3.26 1.64 -6.24
C LEU A 15 -2.15 1.71 -5.19
N SER A 16 -2.36 1.08 -4.02
CA SER A 16 -1.52 1.35 -2.84
C SER A 16 -1.03 0.11 -2.09
N GLU A 17 -1.76 -1.00 -2.11
CA GLU A 17 -1.49 -2.14 -1.22
C GLU A 17 -0.86 -3.34 -1.93
N VAL A 18 -1.04 -3.47 -3.25
CA VAL A 18 -0.60 -4.65 -4.02
C VAL A 18 0.72 -4.45 -4.78
N LEU A 19 1.15 -3.20 -4.95
CA LEU A 19 2.34 -2.86 -5.72
C LEU A 19 3.59 -2.79 -4.84
N PRO A 20 4.74 -3.34 -5.29
CA PRO A 20 6.02 -3.10 -4.64
C PRO A 20 6.35 -1.61 -4.52
N TYR A 21 7.15 -1.24 -3.51
CA TYR A 21 7.58 0.17 -3.33
C TYR A 21 8.42 0.68 -4.51
N GLU A 22 9.31 -0.16 -5.04
CA GLU A 22 10.16 0.13 -6.19
C GLU A 22 9.51 -0.46 -7.46
N LEU A 23 8.93 0.39 -8.30
CA LEU A 23 8.31 0.00 -9.57
C LEU A 23 9.13 0.53 -10.76
N PRO A 24 9.16 -0.18 -11.90
CA PRO A 24 9.58 0.41 -13.17
C PRO A 24 8.74 1.65 -13.51
N LEU A 25 9.35 2.65 -14.14
CA LEU A 25 8.68 3.94 -14.43
C LEU A 25 7.39 3.80 -15.25
N MET A 26 7.32 2.79 -16.12
CA MET A 26 6.18 2.57 -17.02
C MET A 26 5.09 1.66 -16.42
N LEU A 27 5.23 1.26 -15.16
CA LEU A 27 4.36 0.27 -14.54
C LEU A 27 3.62 0.87 -13.34
N ASP A 28 2.31 1.00 -13.46
CA ASP A 28 1.39 1.28 -12.37
C ASP A 28 0.08 0.49 -12.52
N ASN A 29 -0.82 0.65 -11.55
CA ASN A 29 -2.14 0.03 -11.55
C ASN A 29 -3.27 1.03 -11.85
N GLU A 30 -2.97 2.25 -12.33
CA GLU A 30 -4.00 3.28 -12.53
C GLU A 30 -5.00 2.84 -13.60
N GLY A 31 -4.50 2.36 -14.75
CA GLY A 31 -5.35 1.81 -15.80
C GLY A 31 -6.14 0.58 -15.33
N PHE A 32 -5.53 -0.29 -14.51
CA PHE A 32 -6.23 -1.46 -13.98
C PHE A 32 -7.36 -1.07 -13.03
N TYR A 33 -7.11 -0.11 -12.14
CA TYR A 33 -8.09 0.48 -11.24
C TYR A 33 -9.28 1.10 -12.00
N GLN A 34 -9.03 1.83 -13.08
CA GLN A 34 -10.09 2.41 -13.91
C GLN A 34 -10.91 1.32 -14.61
N ASN A 35 -10.24 0.33 -15.21
CA ASN A 35 -10.91 -0.79 -15.88
C ASN A 35 -11.81 -1.61 -14.96
N MET A 36 -11.44 -1.77 -13.69
CA MET A 36 -12.25 -2.52 -12.72
C MET A 36 -13.48 -1.77 -12.21
N GLN A 37 -13.55 -0.45 -12.42
CA GLN A 37 -14.74 0.35 -12.12
C GLN A 37 -15.76 0.33 -13.26
N ASP A 38 -15.31 0.06 -14.49
CA ASP A 38 -16.18 -0.12 -15.64
C ASP A 38 -16.77 -1.55 -15.64
N ASN A 39 -18.10 -1.65 -15.69
CA ASN A 39 -18.80 -2.93 -15.63
C ASN A 39 -18.50 -3.84 -16.82
N GLU A 40 -18.38 -3.28 -18.03
CA GLU A 40 -18.15 -4.06 -19.26
C GLU A 40 -16.71 -4.58 -19.31
N LEU A 41 -15.74 -3.71 -18.98
CA LEU A 41 -14.33 -4.09 -18.93
C LEU A 41 -14.05 -5.10 -17.81
N ARG A 42 -14.63 -4.89 -16.62
CA ARG A 42 -14.52 -5.85 -15.52
C ARG A 42 -15.12 -7.20 -15.89
N LYS A 43 -16.28 -7.22 -16.55
CA LYS A 43 -16.91 -8.47 -17.00
C LYS A 43 -16.03 -9.17 -18.03
N SER A 44 -15.54 -8.43 -19.03
CA SER A 44 -14.63 -8.94 -20.06
C SER A 44 -13.36 -9.55 -19.43
N PHE A 45 -12.78 -8.87 -18.45
CA PHE A 45 -11.65 -9.39 -17.69
C PHE A 45 -12.00 -10.70 -16.99
N ASN A 46 -13.10 -10.74 -16.24
CA ASN A 46 -13.53 -11.94 -15.52
C ASN A 46 -13.82 -13.11 -16.47
N ASP A 47 -14.39 -12.85 -17.65
CA ASP A 47 -14.69 -13.87 -18.65
C ASP A 47 -13.42 -14.53 -19.20
N VAL A 48 -12.31 -13.78 -19.35
CA VAL A 48 -11.00 -14.31 -19.80
C VAL A 48 -10.42 -15.33 -18.80
N PHE A 49 -10.68 -15.13 -17.51
CA PHE A 49 -10.17 -15.96 -16.41
C PHE A 49 -11.21 -16.93 -15.85
N ASN A 50 -12.44 -16.92 -16.37
CA ASN A 50 -13.49 -17.81 -15.93
C ASN A 50 -13.08 -19.28 -16.17
N GLY A 51 -13.16 -20.10 -15.13
CA GLY A 51 -12.71 -21.50 -15.17
C GLY A 51 -11.19 -21.74 -15.09
N LYS A 52 -10.34 -20.71 -15.16
CA LYS A 52 -8.86 -20.82 -15.01
C LYS A 52 -8.37 -20.57 -13.57
N MET A 53 -9.29 -20.36 -12.65
CA MET A 53 -9.04 -19.88 -11.28
C MET A 53 -8.53 -20.93 -10.28
N LYS A 54 -8.30 -22.17 -10.70
CA LYS A 54 -7.93 -23.27 -9.78
C LYS A 54 -6.42 -23.48 -9.62
N ASP A 55 -5.61 -22.87 -10.48
CA ASP A 55 -4.18 -23.10 -10.53
C ASP A 55 -3.35 -21.94 -9.94
N TRP A 56 -2.06 -22.20 -9.81
CA TRP A 56 -1.04 -21.24 -9.40
C TRP A 56 -0.83 -20.16 -10.48
N THR A 57 -0.63 -18.92 -10.06
CA THR A 57 -0.33 -17.80 -10.97
C THR A 57 1.16 -17.52 -11.05
N ILE A 58 1.64 -17.07 -12.22
CA ILE A 58 3.03 -16.68 -12.41
C ILE A 58 3.16 -15.16 -12.17
N PRO A 59 3.98 -14.69 -11.21
CA PRO A 59 4.25 -13.28 -11.05
C PRO A 59 5.19 -12.75 -12.15
N TYR A 60 5.16 -11.44 -12.39
CA TYR A 60 6.08 -10.79 -13.32
C TYR A 60 7.34 -10.32 -12.59
N ASP A 61 8.46 -10.98 -12.86
CA ASP A 61 9.75 -10.70 -12.20
C ASP A 61 10.54 -9.59 -12.93
N TYR A 62 11.07 -8.63 -12.18
CA TYR A 62 11.94 -7.57 -12.68
C TYR A 62 13.10 -7.32 -11.71
N SER A 63 14.18 -6.70 -12.22
CA SER A 63 15.37 -6.41 -11.41
C SER A 63 15.53 -4.91 -11.23
N VAL A 64 15.66 -4.47 -9.98
CA VAL A 64 15.96 -3.08 -9.62
C VAL A 64 17.42 -2.98 -9.19
N ARG A 65 18.15 -2.03 -9.77
CA ARG A 65 19.55 -1.77 -9.38
C ARG A 65 19.56 -1.03 -8.04
N LYS A 66 20.36 -1.51 -7.08
CA LYS A 66 20.60 -0.75 -5.84
C LYS A 66 21.47 0.47 -6.14
N TYR A 67 21.24 1.52 -5.35
CA TYR A 67 22.15 2.66 -5.29
C TYR A 67 23.55 2.16 -4.88
N GLY A 68 24.56 2.39 -5.72
CA GLY A 68 25.91 1.83 -5.55
C GLY A 68 26.29 0.67 -6.48
N GLY A 69 25.44 0.28 -7.44
CA GLY A 69 25.85 -0.41 -8.68
C GLY A 69 26.08 -1.92 -8.63
N ASP A 70 26.59 -2.47 -7.52
CA ASP A 70 27.14 -3.83 -7.54
C ASP A 70 26.10 -4.95 -7.40
N LYS A 71 24.89 -4.67 -6.91
CA LYS A 71 23.88 -5.70 -6.64
C LYS A 71 22.50 -5.25 -7.10
N SER A 72 21.86 -6.06 -7.95
CA SER A 72 20.43 -5.93 -8.26
C SER A 72 19.58 -6.68 -7.24
N ARG A 73 18.38 -6.19 -6.97
CA ARG A 73 17.33 -6.91 -6.24
C ARG A 73 16.29 -7.39 -7.25
N LYS A 74 15.98 -8.68 -7.22
CA LYS A 74 14.82 -9.23 -7.92
C LYS A 74 13.55 -8.86 -7.15
N LEU A 75 12.61 -8.22 -7.81
CA LEU A 75 11.25 -7.96 -7.33
C LEU A 75 10.26 -8.64 -8.26
N SER A 76 9.06 -8.86 -7.75
CA SER A 76 8.00 -9.58 -8.44
C SER A 76 6.71 -8.80 -8.31
N LEU A 77 6.05 -8.56 -9.46
CA LEU A 77 4.72 -8.00 -9.51
C LEU A 77 3.70 -9.14 -9.48
N MET A 78 2.74 -9.02 -8.57
CA MET A 78 1.67 -9.99 -8.42
C MET A 78 0.80 -10.08 -9.68
N HIS A 79 0.34 -11.29 -10.03
CA HIS A 79 -0.58 -11.49 -11.15
C HIS A 79 -1.88 -10.70 -10.94
N PRO A 80 -2.47 -10.04 -11.97
CA PRO A 80 -3.65 -9.18 -11.82
C PRO A 80 -4.84 -9.84 -11.11
N LEU A 81 -5.06 -11.13 -11.36
CA LEU A 81 -6.10 -11.92 -10.72
C LEU A 81 -5.91 -12.04 -9.20
N THR A 82 -4.67 -12.27 -8.76
CA THR A 82 -4.32 -12.33 -7.34
C THR A 82 -4.42 -10.94 -6.70
N GLN A 83 -4.11 -9.88 -7.44
CA GLN A 83 -4.32 -8.52 -6.96
C GLN A 83 -5.82 -8.25 -6.68
N LEU A 84 -6.73 -8.76 -7.51
CA LEU A 84 -8.19 -8.69 -7.24
C LEU A 84 -8.60 -9.53 -6.03
N GLN A 85 -8.00 -10.70 -5.83
CA GLN A 85 -8.22 -11.47 -4.61
C GLN A 85 -7.78 -10.68 -3.36
N CYS A 86 -6.67 -9.94 -3.45
CA CYS A 86 -6.27 -9.00 -2.40
C CYS A 86 -7.31 -7.89 -2.20
N VAL A 87 -7.88 -7.32 -3.27
CA VAL A 87 -8.97 -6.34 -3.16
C VAL A 87 -10.13 -6.89 -2.34
N ASP A 88 -10.60 -8.09 -2.67
CA ASP A 88 -11.71 -8.74 -1.96
C ASP A 88 -11.34 -9.10 -0.51
N PHE A 89 -10.09 -9.52 -0.27
CA PHE A 89 -9.58 -9.76 1.07
C PHE A 89 -9.59 -8.50 1.94
N TYR A 90 -9.08 -7.39 1.41
CA TYR A 90 -9.08 -6.11 2.12
C TYR A 90 -10.51 -5.63 2.39
N GLU A 91 -11.41 -5.69 1.40
CA GLU A 91 -12.83 -5.32 1.60
C GLU A 91 -13.49 -6.15 2.72
N LYS A 92 -13.20 -7.45 2.80
CA LYS A 92 -13.79 -8.34 3.80
C LYS A 92 -13.20 -8.15 5.19
N HIS A 93 -11.92 -7.79 5.29
CA HIS A 93 -11.15 -7.82 6.53
C HIS A 93 -10.65 -6.44 7.00
N ASP A 94 -10.97 -5.33 6.31
CA ASP A 94 -10.51 -3.98 6.65
C ASP A 94 -10.76 -3.61 8.11
N SER A 95 -11.96 -3.88 8.59
CA SER A 95 -12.44 -3.54 9.92
C SER A 95 -11.77 -4.40 11.00
N TYR A 96 -11.47 -5.66 10.68
CA TYR A 96 -10.74 -6.56 11.58
C TYR A 96 -9.27 -6.17 11.69
N MET A 97 -8.63 -5.83 10.56
CA MET A 97 -7.26 -5.31 10.53
C MET A 97 -7.14 -4.03 11.37
N LEU A 98 -8.08 -3.09 11.20
CA LEU A 98 -8.16 -1.87 12.00
C LEU A 98 -8.26 -2.15 13.51
N SER A 99 -9.08 -3.10 13.91
CA SER A 99 -9.23 -3.48 15.33
C SER A 99 -7.92 -4.03 15.90
N LEU A 100 -7.27 -4.97 15.20
CA LEU A 100 -6.03 -5.58 15.66
C LEU A 100 -4.87 -4.57 15.75
N CYS A 101 -4.73 -3.70 14.75
CA CYS A 101 -3.66 -2.70 14.71
C CYS A 101 -3.81 -1.64 15.80
N ASN A 102 -5.03 -1.35 16.26
CA ASN A 102 -5.27 -0.38 17.34
C ASN A 102 -4.97 -0.93 18.74
N ASN A 103 -4.86 -2.26 18.92
CA ASN A 103 -4.64 -2.86 20.24
C ASN A 103 -3.18 -2.75 20.74
N SER A 104 -2.21 -2.62 19.83
CA SER A 104 -0.79 -2.64 20.18
C SER A 104 -0.19 -1.22 20.28
N PRO A 105 0.31 -0.80 21.46
CA PRO A 105 0.95 0.51 21.61
C PRO A 105 2.41 0.54 21.09
N PHE A 106 2.97 -0.61 20.70
CA PHE A 106 4.39 -0.73 20.36
C PHE A 106 4.73 -0.23 18.97
N SER A 107 3.75 -0.22 18.05
CA SER A 107 4.03 0.20 16.69
C SER A 107 4.20 1.72 16.60
N ILE A 108 5.28 2.14 15.92
CA ILE A 108 5.51 3.54 15.54
C ILE A 108 4.84 3.87 14.20
N ARG A 109 4.26 2.89 13.50
CA ARG A 109 3.48 3.07 12.27
C ARG A 109 2.40 2.00 12.21
N TYR A 110 1.16 2.41 12.38
CA TYR A 110 0.02 1.49 12.33
C TYR A 110 -1.16 2.11 11.59
N ILE A 111 -2.02 1.24 11.06
CA ILE A 111 -3.25 1.60 10.39
C ILE A 111 -4.24 2.14 11.42
N ALA A 112 -4.76 3.36 11.19
CA ALA A 112 -5.64 4.04 12.14
C ALA A 112 -7.10 4.08 11.67
N LYS A 113 -7.33 4.41 10.40
CA LYS A 113 -8.65 4.51 9.78
C LYS A 113 -8.58 4.16 8.29
N ARG A 114 -9.73 3.85 7.70
CA ARG A 114 -9.88 3.79 6.25
C ARG A 114 -9.80 5.19 5.67
N ALA A 115 -8.90 5.38 4.70
CA ALA A 115 -8.68 6.67 4.04
C ALA A 115 -9.90 7.08 3.22
N LYS A 116 -10.25 8.38 3.19
CA LYS A 116 -11.32 8.92 2.35
C LYS A 116 -10.70 9.78 1.25
N CYS A 117 -10.94 9.44 -0.02
CA CYS A 117 -10.57 10.31 -1.13
C CYS A 117 -11.62 11.40 -1.30
N ILE A 118 -11.18 12.66 -1.37
CA ILE A 118 -12.01 13.83 -1.66
C ILE A 118 -11.30 14.67 -2.73
N PHE A 119 -11.55 14.42 -4.01
CA PHE A 119 -11.14 15.38 -5.05
C PHE A 119 -12.11 16.57 -5.05
N LYS A 120 -11.60 17.80 -4.98
CA LYS A 120 -12.38 18.98 -5.38
C LYS A 120 -12.40 19.02 -6.91
N LYS A 121 -13.58 19.26 -7.50
CA LYS A 121 -13.82 19.25 -8.94
C LYS A 121 -13.30 20.51 -9.66
N GLU A 122 -12.62 21.43 -8.98
CA GLU A 122 -12.27 22.73 -9.54
C GLU A 122 -10.81 23.07 -9.23
N GLU A 123 -10.07 23.28 -10.32
CA GLU A 123 -8.80 23.99 -10.47
C GLU A 123 -7.77 23.73 -9.38
N CYS A 124 -6.86 22.78 -9.63
CA CYS A 124 -5.57 22.82 -8.99
C CYS A 124 -4.51 22.80 -10.08
N GLU A 125 -3.91 23.98 -10.21
CA GLU A 125 -2.61 24.28 -10.78
C GLU A 125 -1.63 23.12 -10.54
N GLU A 126 -0.66 23.00 -11.45
CA GLU A 126 0.46 22.06 -11.40
C GLU A 126 1.32 22.28 -10.12
N VAL A 127 0.78 21.92 -8.96
CA VAL A 127 1.52 21.94 -7.71
C VAL A 127 2.36 20.67 -7.70
N GLU A 128 3.65 20.88 -7.93
CA GLU A 128 4.74 19.92 -7.93
C GLU A 128 4.42 18.62 -7.17
N GLU A 129 4.41 17.52 -7.92
CA GLU A 129 4.19 16.14 -7.49
C GLU A 129 5.24 15.64 -6.48
N GLN A 130 5.31 16.22 -5.29
CA GLN A 130 6.15 15.69 -4.23
C GLN A 130 5.42 14.57 -3.47
N GLN A 131 5.41 13.40 -4.10
CA GLN A 131 5.77 12.09 -3.52
C GLN A 131 5.08 11.58 -2.23
N LYS A 132 4.01 12.20 -1.72
CA LYS A 132 3.30 11.62 -0.57
C LYS A 132 2.24 10.61 -1.03
N ARG A 133 2.63 9.33 -1.08
CA ARG A 133 1.72 8.20 -1.41
C ARG A 133 0.89 7.71 -0.23
N ILE A 134 1.27 8.03 1.01
CA ILE A 134 0.72 7.46 2.24
C ILE A 134 0.08 8.55 3.09
N GLU A 135 -1.22 8.43 3.39
CA GLU A 135 -1.95 9.37 4.25
C GLU A 135 -1.54 9.20 5.73
N ILE A 136 -1.23 10.31 6.40
CA ILE A 136 -1.09 10.37 7.86
C ILE A 136 -2.41 10.86 8.44
N CYS A 137 -2.88 10.22 9.53
CA CYS A 137 -4.04 10.67 10.26
C CYS A 137 -3.72 11.92 11.10
N ASP A 138 -3.60 13.06 10.44
CA ASP A 138 -3.68 14.38 11.08
C ASP A 138 -5.15 14.88 11.03
N ASP A 139 -5.50 15.87 11.86
CA ASP A 139 -6.88 16.40 11.95
C ASP A 139 -7.34 17.08 10.65
N GLU A 140 -6.41 17.31 9.71
CA GLU A 140 -6.69 17.79 8.36
C GLU A 140 -6.86 16.62 7.39
N ILE A 141 -8.05 16.50 6.80
CA ILE A 141 -8.28 15.54 5.69
C ILE A 141 -7.53 16.07 4.47
N GLU A 142 -6.35 15.50 4.20
CA GLU A 142 -5.58 15.87 3.03
C GLU A 142 -6.26 15.36 1.74
N LYS A 143 -6.43 16.27 0.77
CA LYS A 143 -7.42 16.14 -0.33
C LYS A 143 -6.97 15.27 -1.53
N TYR A 144 -5.78 14.66 -1.51
CA TYR A 144 -5.19 14.02 -2.71
C TYR A 144 -4.67 12.59 -2.51
N TYR A 145 -4.86 11.97 -1.35
CA TYR A 145 -4.20 10.70 -1.05
C TYR A 145 -4.82 9.49 -1.74
N ARG A 146 -3.95 8.60 -2.22
CA ARG A 146 -4.30 7.34 -2.90
C ARG A 146 -4.30 6.10 -1.98
N SER A 147 -3.72 6.17 -0.78
CA SER A 147 -3.60 5.00 0.11
C SER A 147 -4.96 4.47 0.56
N TYR A 148 -5.11 3.15 0.74
CA TYR A 148 -6.36 2.56 1.21
C TYR A 148 -6.61 2.82 2.71
N PHE A 149 -5.54 2.79 3.49
CA PHE A 149 -5.52 3.15 4.90
C PHE A 149 -4.79 4.46 5.16
N SER A 150 -5.16 5.14 6.25
CA SER A 150 -4.35 6.19 6.84
C SER A 150 -3.55 5.64 8.02
N TYR A 151 -2.35 6.15 8.19
CA TYR A 151 -1.38 5.68 9.18
C TYR A 151 -1.20 6.72 10.28
N LYS A 152 -0.86 6.29 11.49
CA LYS A 152 -0.61 7.19 12.62
C LYS A 152 0.85 7.14 13.08
N ARG A 153 1.28 8.24 13.71
CA ARG A 153 2.63 8.56 14.22
C ARG A 153 3.64 8.91 13.13
N TYR A 154 4.00 7.97 12.25
CA TYR A 154 4.96 8.22 11.17
C TYR A 154 4.57 7.47 9.90
N ASP A 155 4.55 8.14 8.76
CA ASP A 155 4.41 7.50 7.43
C ASP A 155 5.69 6.78 7.00
N MET A 156 6.86 7.33 7.31
CA MET A 156 8.15 6.77 6.95
C MET A 156 9.05 6.59 8.17
N MET A 157 9.74 5.46 8.25
CA MET A 157 10.55 5.08 9.41
C MET A 157 11.66 6.10 9.72
N TYR A 158 12.26 6.71 8.70
CA TYR A 158 13.33 7.70 8.91
C TYR A 158 12.84 8.95 9.65
N LYS A 159 11.55 9.31 9.54
CA LYS A 159 10.98 10.47 10.23
C LYS A 159 10.95 10.29 11.74
N PHE A 160 10.85 9.06 12.24
CA PHE A 160 10.98 8.79 13.66
C PHE A 160 12.36 9.20 14.20
N PHE A 161 13.44 8.85 13.50
CA PHE A 161 14.81 9.18 13.93
C PHE A 161 15.11 10.69 13.92
N ILE A 162 14.39 11.46 13.11
CA ILE A 162 14.51 12.93 13.04
C ILE A 162 13.57 13.61 14.07
N SER A 163 12.62 12.88 14.63
CA SER A 163 11.57 13.45 15.48
C SER A 163 12.03 13.75 16.91
N GLY A 164 11.30 14.66 17.57
CA GLY A 164 11.49 14.96 18.99
C GLY A 164 11.19 13.78 19.92
N ASP A 165 10.36 12.81 19.50
CA ASP A 165 10.11 11.58 20.26
C ASP A 165 11.39 10.77 20.42
N TYR A 166 12.17 10.63 19.35
CA TYR A 166 13.45 9.92 19.38
C TYR A 166 14.46 10.65 20.26
N LEU A 167 14.56 11.98 20.13
CA LEU A 167 15.42 12.80 21.00
C LEU A 167 15.07 12.63 22.49
N ARG A 168 13.76 12.62 22.82
CA ARG A 168 13.30 12.39 24.19
C ARG A 168 13.65 11.00 24.70
N LEU A 169 13.58 9.98 23.85
CA LEU A 169 13.97 8.62 24.21
C LEU A 169 15.48 8.52 24.45
N GLU A 170 16.30 9.17 23.63
CA GLU A 170 17.75 9.25 23.83
C GLU A 170 18.13 9.95 25.14
N GLN A 171 17.40 11.01 25.52
CA GLN A 171 17.62 11.68 26.81
C GLN A 171 17.18 10.82 28.01
N LYS A 172 16.12 10.02 27.84
CA LYS A 172 15.53 9.23 28.93
C LYS A 172 16.29 7.93 29.20
N TYR A 173 16.79 7.27 28.16
CA TYR A 173 17.40 5.96 28.26
C TYR A 173 18.86 5.99 27.78
N SER A 174 19.76 5.43 28.58
CA SER A 174 21.20 5.41 28.30
C SER A 174 21.61 4.39 27.25
N ASN A 175 20.82 3.34 27.03
CA ASN A 175 21.15 2.22 26.16
C ASN A 175 20.07 2.03 25.09
N LEU A 176 20.50 1.72 23.86
CA LEU A 176 19.64 1.44 22.71
C LEU A 176 20.03 0.10 22.09
N MET A 177 19.07 -0.81 21.97
CA MET A 177 19.22 -2.05 21.20
C MET A 177 18.46 -1.91 19.88
N LYS A 178 19.15 -2.17 18.76
CA LYS A 178 18.55 -2.23 17.42
C LYS A 178 18.56 -3.67 16.95
N MET A 179 17.41 -4.16 16.49
CA MET A 179 17.25 -5.49 15.92
C MET A 179 16.58 -5.36 14.55
N ASP A 180 17.16 -6.00 13.54
CA ASP A 180 16.59 -6.09 12.19
C ASP A 180 16.45 -7.56 11.82
N ILE A 181 15.29 -7.93 11.27
CA ILE A 181 14.96 -9.31 10.91
C ILE A 181 15.06 -9.44 9.40
N ALA A 182 16.16 -10.05 8.94
CA ALA A 182 16.36 -10.31 7.53
C ALA A 182 15.36 -11.34 7.00
N ASN A 183 14.85 -11.11 5.77
CA ASN A 183 14.03 -12.07 5.03
C ASN A 183 12.80 -12.61 5.81
N CYS A 184 12.17 -11.76 6.63
CA CYS A 184 11.05 -12.11 7.51
C CYS A 184 10.03 -13.05 6.85
N PHE A 185 9.52 -12.71 5.66
CA PHE A 185 8.48 -13.50 4.97
C PHE A 185 8.92 -14.91 4.57
N TYR A 186 10.19 -15.12 4.22
CA TYR A 186 10.71 -16.46 3.87
C TYR A 186 10.94 -17.35 5.10
N HIS A 187 10.95 -16.75 6.30
CA HIS A 187 11.19 -17.44 7.56
C HIS A 187 9.92 -17.57 8.42
N ILE A 188 8.74 -17.27 7.86
CA ILE A 188 7.47 -17.54 8.53
C ILE A 188 7.25 -19.06 8.50
N TYR A 189 7.39 -19.69 9.66
CA TYR A 189 7.19 -21.13 9.80
C TYR A 189 5.70 -21.44 9.93
N THR A 190 5.14 -22.06 8.89
CA THR A 190 3.69 -22.33 8.78
C THR A 190 3.26 -23.68 9.35
N HIS A 191 4.21 -24.53 9.80
CA HIS A 191 3.92 -25.89 10.25
C HIS A 191 3.63 -26.02 11.76
N THR A 192 3.56 -24.92 12.52
CA THR A 192 3.21 -24.94 13.97
C THR A 192 1.93 -24.19 14.33
N ILE A 193 1.11 -23.77 13.37
CA ILE A 193 -0.19 -23.11 13.63
C ILE A 193 -1.31 -24.12 13.51
#